data_AF-A0A540WPU6-F1
#
_entry.id   AF-A0A540WPU6-F1
#
_cell.length_a   1.000
_cell.length_b   1.000
_cell.length_c   1.000
_cell.angle_alpha   90.00
_cell.angle_beta   90.00
_cell.angle_gamma   90.00
#
_symmetry.space_group_name_H-M   'P 1'
#
loop_
_entity.id
_entity.type
_entity.pdbx_description
1 polymer ?
#
loop_
_entity_poly.entity_id
_entity_poly.type
_entity_poly.pdbx_seq_one_letter_code
_entity_poly.pdbx_strand_id
1 'polypeptide(L)'
;MATVELPTLYVDTVSLFAETRHPLLLNRAPAPGEEDVPVDSVLKLELVDVGVDGIDRPATRVWVDGVLAFAGGDSVEVLPGFAGPLADVTQTADMLRVVLHPAVPLASQATVSVRVISTTAGGEHRLDETYTFTVEDRTAPRLVGAQAVGPKSVRLAFDEAVRVPPSARFTFTPRGAPAVSVASLEAAADGPLVHLVLDTELTPDVVYEVRVEGVTDARGNPVLAPYHRATLPGFRPARPPSRHFQLWDMLPRHNRRDDVTGDLHRFISCLQEVTDLLLSDLDAFPDIFDLERAPEAFLNAILQDLGNPFAFELDVLPRRRLASVLVDMYRQKGTALGLRNAIRFFLGIEVRAISPFASDTLVLGESELGVDWVLGPSERFARYAFNVEVERLLSPAERQRLRTLVEYLKPAHTHFVDLVEPLPPILPEHWELGLSELGETTTLH
;
A
#
# COMPACT_ATOMS: atom_id res chain seq x y z
N MET A 1 -6.38 19.36 -41.74
CA MET A 1 -7.48 19.78 -40.85
C MET A 1 -8.15 18.52 -40.37
N ALA A 2 -7.98 18.15 -39.10
CA ALA A 2 -8.65 17.00 -38.53
C ALA A 2 -10.12 17.36 -38.27
N THR A 3 -11.03 16.67 -38.94
CA THR A 3 -12.48 16.76 -38.72
C THR A 3 -12.78 16.21 -37.33
N VAL A 4 -13.25 17.09 -36.44
CA VAL A 4 -13.78 16.71 -35.13
C VAL A 4 -15.18 16.16 -35.36
N GLU A 5 -15.38 14.86 -35.12
CA GLU A 5 -16.72 14.29 -35.02
C GLU A 5 -17.34 14.72 -33.70
N LEU A 6 -18.48 15.41 -33.78
CA LEU A 6 -19.31 15.70 -32.63
C LEU A 6 -20.12 14.44 -32.27
N PRO A 7 -20.31 14.12 -30.98
CA PRO A 7 -21.12 12.97 -30.59
C PRO A 7 -22.56 13.14 -31.11
N THR A 8 -23.01 12.17 -31.88
CA THR A 8 -24.37 12.13 -32.45
C THR A 8 -25.27 11.31 -31.53
N LEU A 9 -26.34 11.92 -31.00
CA LEU A 9 -27.37 11.22 -30.25
C LEU A 9 -28.31 10.50 -31.22
N TYR A 10 -28.26 9.16 -31.22
CA TYR A 10 -29.25 8.34 -31.92
C TYR A 10 -30.29 7.83 -30.93
N VAL A 11 -31.52 8.32 -31.04
CA VAL A 11 -32.66 7.81 -30.28
C VAL A 11 -33.24 6.62 -31.05
N ASP A 12 -32.88 5.41 -30.62
CA ASP A 12 -33.23 4.15 -31.30
C ASP A 12 -34.69 3.74 -31.07
N THR A 13 -35.22 3.99 -29.87
CA THR A 13 -36.61 3.65 -29.55
C THR A 13 -37.17 4.59 -28.50
N VAL A 14 -38.35 5.17 -28.77
CA VAL A 14 -39.16 5.87 -27.77
C VAL A 14 -40.31 4.94 -27.41
N SER A 15 -40.34 4.48 -26.17
CA SER A 15 -41.44 3.66 -25.63
C SER A 15 -42.15 4.44 -24.54
N LEU A 16 -43.49 4.50 -24.64
CA LEU A 16 -44.35 5.12 -23.64
C LEU A 16 -44.61 4.08 -22.55
N PHE A 17 -44.01 4.25 -21.37
CA PHE A 17 -44.47 3.54 -20.18
C PHE A 17 -45.65 4.32 -19.61
N ALA A 18 -46.82 3.69 -19.55
CA ALA A 18 -47.99 4.25 -18.88
C ALA A 18 -47.75 4.23 -17.36
N GLU A 19 -46.96 5.18 -16.87
CA GLU A 19 -46.80 5.44 -15.44
C GLU A 19 -48.14 6.00 -14.94
N THR A 20 -48.87 5.21 -14.14
CA THR A 20 -50.15 5.64 -13.55
C THR A 20 -49.94 6.51 -12.31
N ARG A 21 -48.69 6.70 -11.88
CA ARG A 21 -48.32 7.62 -10.80
C ARG A 21 -48.13 9.01 -11.36
N HIS A 22 -48.80 9.97 -10.76
CA HIS A 22 -48.63 11.39 -10.97
C HIS A 22 -48.97 12.10 -9.66
N PRO A 23 -48.42 13.30 -9.41
CA PRO A 23 -47.36 13.92 -10.19
C PRO A 23 -46.01 13.18 -10.00
N LEU A 24 -45.11 13.30 -10.98
CA LEU A 24 -43.78 12.69 -10.99
C LEU A 24 -42.69 13.71 -10.66
N LEU A 25 -41.66 13.29 -9.94
CA LEU A 25 -40.46 14.09 -9.68
C LEU A 25 -39.33 13.68 -10.64
N LEU A 26 -39.06 14.53 -11.63
CA LEU A 26 -38.12 14.28 -12.72
C LEU A 26 -37.02 15.35 -12.78
N ASN A 27 -36.02 15.11 -13.63
CA ASN A 27 -34.94 16.06 -13.97
C ASN A 27 -34.25 16.68 -12.73
N ARG A 28 -34.07 15.85 -11.70
CA ARG A 28 -33.34 16.17 -10.46
C ARG A 28 -31.87 16.38 -10.79
N ALA A 29 -31.37 17.58 -10.51
CA ALA A 29 -29.94 17.90 -10.56
C ALA A 29 -29.59 18.69 -9.30
N PRO A 30 -28.82 18.14 -8.35
CA PRO A 30 -28.18 16.82 -8.40
C PRO A 30 -29.16 15.63 -8.43
N ALA A 31 -28.73 14.52 -9.02
CA ALA A 31 -29.49 13.29 -9.14
C ALA A 31 -29.50 12.50 -7.81
N PRO A 32 -30.49 11.62 -7.60
CA PRO A 32 -30.50 10.73 -6.43
C PRO A 32 -29.25 9.86 -6.37
N GLY A 33 -28.54 9.93 -5.24
CA GLY A 33 -27.30 9.20 -5.01
C GLY A 33 -26.08 9.76 -5.76
N GLU A 34 -26.18 10.95 -6.37
CA GLU A 34 -25.03 11.60 -6.99
C GLU A 34 -23.97 11.92 -5.93
N GLU A 35 -22.70 11.66 -6.28
CA GLU A 35 -21.54 11.94 -5.43
C GLU A 35 -20.68 13.05 -6.03
N ASP A 36 -19.83 13.67 -5.20
CA ASP A 36 -18.91 14.72 -5.61
C ASP A 36 -19.62 15.95 -6.23
N VAL A 37 -20.82 16.26 -5.75
CA VAL A 37 -21.58 17.44 -6.20
C VAL A 37 -20.86 18.72 -5.79
N PRO A 38 -20.60 19.67 -6.71
CA PRO A 38 -19.94 20.93 -6.37
C PRO A 38 -20.65 21.70 -5.26
N VAL A 39 -19.90 22.31 -4.33
CA VAL A 39 -20.48 23.05 -3.19
C VAL A 39 -21.39 24.21 -3.60
N ASP A 40 -21.15 24.79 -4.78
CA ASP A 40 -21.91 25.92 -5.32
C ASP A 40 -23.06 25.47 -6.26
N SER A 41 -23.42 24.19 -6.22
CA SER A 41 -24.45 23.65 -7.12
C SER A 41 -25.84 24.19 -6.83
N VAL A 42 -26.57 24.50 -7.89
CA VAL A 42 -28.01 24.77 -7.84
C VAL A 42 -28.79 23.45 -7.77
N LEU A 43 -29.92 23.45 -7.05
CA LEU A 43 -30.82 22.30 -6.97
C LEU A 43 -31.98 22.52 -7.92
N LYS A 44 -32.06 21.71 -8.97
CA LYS A 44 -33.12 21.75 -9.99
C LYS A 44 -33.99 20.52 -9.84
N LEU A 45 -35.29 20.72 -9.90
CA LEU A 45 -36.27 19.65 -9.95
C LEU A 45 -37.48 20.05 -10.78
N GLU A 46 -38.11 19.06 -11.40
CA GLU A 46 -39.32 19.24 -12.19
C GLU A 46 -40.40 18.30 -11.69
N LEU A 47 -41.55 18.87 -11.37
CA LEU A 47 -42.78 18.14 -11.11
C LEU A 47 -43.57 18.09 -12.40
N VAL A 48 -43.94 16.89 -12.85
CA VAL A 48 -44.71 16.70 -14.09
C VAL A 48 -45.97 15.92 -13.78
N ASP A 49 -47.13 16.46 -14.15
CA ASP A 49 -48.38 15.73 -14.21
C ASP A 49 -48.56 15.14 -15.61
N VAL A 50 -48.63 13.81 -15.72
CA VAL A 50 -48.94 13.13 -16.98
C VAL A 50 -50.44 13.08 -17.28
N GLY A 51 -51.28 13.55 -16.34
CA GLY A 51 -52.73 13.72 -16.48
C GLY A 51 -53.13 15.07 -17.09
N VAL A 52 -54.38 15.47 -16.84
CA VAL A 52 -54.96 16.73 -17.34
C VAL A 52 -55.10 17.81 -16.27
N ASP A 53 -54.76 17.49 -15.01
CA ASP A 53 -55.01 18.36 -13.87
C ASP A 53 -53.92 19.42 -13.69
N GLY A 54 -52.68 19.10 -14.07
CA GLY A 54 -51.51 19.94 -13.83
C GLY A 54 -51.07 19.93 -12.36
N ILE A 55 -49.98 20.66 -12.07
CA ILE A 55 -49.41 20.75 -10.71
C ILE A 55 -50.05 21.88 -9.91
N ASP A 56 -50.51 21.58 -8.68
CA ASP A 56 -50.98 22.58 -7.72
C ASP A 56 -49.79 23.28 -7.05
N ARG A 57 -49.31 24.37 -7.66
CA ARG A 57 -48.18 25.17 -7.15
C ARG A 57 -48.41 25.65 -5.70
N PRO A 58 -49.58 26.21 -5.31
CA PRO A 58 -49.88 26.52 -3.91
C PRO A 58 -49.70 25.35 -2.92
N ALA A 59 -49.95 24.11 -3.35
CA ALA A 59 -49.76 22.93 -2.51
C ALA A 59 -48.32 22.36 -2.54
N THR A 60 -47.45 22.86 -3.41
CA THR A 60 -46.06 22.38 -3.52
C THR A 60 -45.16 22.96 -2.44
N ARG A 61 -44.40 22.10 -1.77
CA ARG A 61 -43.39 22.47 -0.78
C ARG A 61 -42.11 21.67 -1.00
N VAL A 62 -40.95 22.32 -0.93
CA VAL A 62 -39.63 21.67 -1.03
C VAL A 62 -38.81 22.00 0.21
N TRP A 63 -38.24 20.97 0.84
CA TRP A 63 -37.30 21.09 1.95
C TRP A 63 -35.93 20.59 1.55
N VAL A 64 -34.89 21.29 2.01
CA VAL A 64 -33.49 20.90 1.89
C VAL A 64 -32.95 20.77 3.31
N ASP A 65 -32.51 19.58 3.70
CA ASP A 65 -32.07 19.24 5.06
C ASP A 65 -33.09 19.62 6.15
N GLY A 66 -34.37 19.40 5.84
CA GLY A 66 -35.49 19.74 6.72
C GLY A 66 -35.80 21.23 6.81
N VAL A 67 -35.01 22.10 6.18
CA VAL A 67 -35.27 23.54 6.07
C VAL A 67 -36.17 23.77 4.86
N LEU A 68 -37.29 24.46 5.06
CA LEU A 68 -38.17 24.84 3.94
C LEU A 68 -37.37 25.72 2.97
N ALA A 69 -37.37 25.36 1.70
CA ALA A 69 -36.63 26.04 0.63
C ALA A 69 -37.58 26.67 -0.40
N PHE A 70 -38.72 26.03 -0.68
CA PHE A 70 -39.76 26.55 -1.56
C PHE A 70 -41.15 26.33 -0.98
N ALA A 71 -41.98 27.36 -1.07
CA ALA A 71 -43.40 27.36 -0.73
C ALA A 71 -44.22 28.07 -1.79
N GLY A 72 -44.81 27.30 -2.72
CA GLY A 72 -45.64 27.88 -3.76
C GLY A 72 -46.90 28.55 -3.21
N GLY A 73 -47.31 29.64 -3.84
CA GLY A 73 -48.47 30.45 -3.44
C GLY A 73 -48.21 31.47 -2.34
N ASP A 74 -47.03 31.45 -1.69
CA ASP A 74 -46.63 32.47 -0.72
C ASP A 74 -46.13 33.74 -1.44
N SER A 75 -46.14 34.90 -0.76
CA SER A 75 -45.66 36.16 -1.35
C SER A 75 -44.17 36.14 -1.74
N VAL A 76 -43.40 35.25 -1.12
CA VAL A 76 -42.00 34.95 -1.44
C VAL A 76 -41.88 33.44 -1.51
N GLU A 77 -41.92 32.89 -2.72
CA GLU A 77 -42.01 31.44 -2.88
C GLU A 77 -40.67 30.71 -2.67
N VAL A 78 -39.56 31.28 -3.15
CA VAL A 78 -38.22 30.75 -2.86
C VAL A 78 -37.68 31.45 -1.63
N LEU A 79 -37.40 30.69 -0.57
CA LEU A 79 -36.99 31.27 0.70
C LEU A 79 -35.55 31.83 0.64
N PRO A 80 -35.22 32.85 1.45
CA PRO A 80 -33.97 33.60 1.32
C PRO A 80 -32.68 32.76 1.33
N GLY A 81 -32.67 31.63 2.05
CA GLY A 81 -31.52 30.71 2.08
C GLY A 81 -31.23 29.99 0.76
N PHE A 82 -32.19 30.01 -0.18
CA PHE A 82 -32.12 29.33 -1.48
C PHE A 82 -32.49 30.26 -2.65
N ALA A 83 -32.63 31.56 -2.38
CA ALA A 83 -32.98 32.60 -3.34
C ALA A 83 -31.73 33.28 -3.94
N GLY A 84 -30.67 32.51 -4.22
CA GLY A 84 -29.49 33.03 -4.90
C GLY A 84 -29.79 33.49 -6.34
N PRO A 85 -28.82 34.10 -7.04
CA PRO A 85 -29.03 34.75 -8.35
C PRO A 85 -29.48 33.84 -9.50
N LEU A 86 -29.47 32.52 -9.31
CA LEU A 86 -29.87 31.52 -10.29
C LEU A 86 -31.18 30.81 -9.89
N ALA A 87 -31.79 31.22 -8.77
CA ALA A 87 -33.07 30.68 -8.35
C ALA A 87 -34.16 31.14 -9.33
N ASP A 88 -35.02 30.21 -9.73
CA ASP A 88 -36.06 30.45 -10.73
C ASP A 88 -37.20 29.46 -10.53
N VAL A 89 -38.42 29.88 -10.87
CA VAL A 89 -39.63 29.05 -10.78
C VAL A 89 -40.48 29.27 -12.01
N THR A 90 -40.65 28.22 -12.81
CA THR A 90 -41.43 28.27 -14.05
C THR A 90 -42.51 27.20 -14.04
N GLN A 91 -43.70 27.55 -14.51
CA GLN A 91 -44.86 26.66 -14.54
C GLN A 91 -45.48 26.66 -15.93
N THR A 92 -45.78 25.47 -16.47
CA THR A 92 -46.56 25.24 -17.68
C THR A 92 -47.89 24.60 -17.31
N ALA A 93 -48.68 24.13 -18.30
CA ALA A 93 -49.95 23.46 -18.04
C ALA A 93 -49.79 22.16 -17.24
N ASP A 94 -48.68 21.45 -17.44
CA ASP A 94 -48.41 20.09 -16.97
C ASP A 94 -47.18 20.00 -16.05
N MET A 95 -46.33 21.03 -16.00
CA MET A 95 -45.07 21.00 -15.27
C MET A 95 -44.90 22.19 -14.33
N LEU A 96 -44.31 21.94 -13.17
CA LEU A 96 -43.70 22.96 -12.30
C LEU A 96 -42.20 22.68 -12.15
N ARG A 97 -41.36 23.60 -12.65
CA ARG A 97 -39.91 23.57 -12.49
C ARG A 97 -39.49 24.51 -11.38
N VAL A 98 -38.72 23.99 -10.43
CA VAL A 98 -38.17 24.74 -9.31
C VAL A 98 -36.65 24.65 -9.38
N VAL A 99 -36.00 25.82 -9.39
CA VAL A 99 -34.55 25.96 -9.29
C VAL A 99 -34.24 26.71 -8.00
N LEU A 100 -33.56 26.05 -7.10
CA LEU A 100 -33.08 26.58 -5.83
C LEU A 100 -31.60 26.87 -5.96
N HIS A 101 -31.16 28.07 -5.56
CA HIS A 101 -29.76 28.44 -5.53
C HIS A 101 -29.36 28.77 -4.09
N PRO A 102 -28.67 27.86 -3.37
CA PRO A 102 -28.22 28.10 -2.01
C PRO A 102 -27.48 29.43 -1.89
N ALA A 103 -27.87 30.27 -0.92
CA ALA A 103 -27.24 31.56 -0.66
C ALA A 103 -25.88 31.42 0.03
N VAL A 104 -25.65 30.27 0.68
CA VAL A 104 -24.37 29.84 1.24
C VAL A 104 -24.00 28.52 0.54
N PRO A 105 -22.73 28.31 0.16
CA PRO A 105 -22.29 27.05 -0.42
C PRO A 105 -22.66 25.86 0.46
N LEU A 106 -23.00 24.75 -0.18
CA LEU A 106 -23.29 23.50 0.51
C LEU A 106 -22.06 23.06 1.31
N ALA A 107 -22.29 22.51 2.50
CA ALA A 107 -21.20 22.05 3.35
C ALA A 107 -20.45 20.88 2.68
N SER A 108 -19.13 20.93 2.70
CA SER A 108 -18.30 19.87 2.12
C SER A 108 -18.54 18.52 2.81
N GLN A 109 -18.52 17.43 2.02
CA GLN A 109 -18.85 16.06 2.44
C GLN A 109 -20.26 15.90 3.05
N ALA A 110 -21.12 16.91 3.02
CA ALA A 110 -22.47 16.79 3.54
C ALA A 110 -23.30 15.87 2.65
N THR A 111 -24.12 15.03 3.28
CA THR A 111 -25.22 14.35 2.61
C THR A 111 -26.44 15.26 2.68
N VAL A 112 -26.81 15.85 1.54
CA VAL A 112 -27.95 16.78 1.46
C VAL A 112 -29.20 15.99 1.11
N SER A 113 -30.27 16.20 1.86
CA SER A 113 -31.58 15.60 1.66
C SER A 113 -32.56 16.60 1.08
N VAL A 114 -33.21 16.24 -0.03
CA VAL A 114 -34.24 17.07 -0.68
C VAL A 114 -35.56 16.32 -0.62
N ARG A 115 -36.53 16.89 0.09
CA ARG A 115 -37.90 16.38 0.18
C ARG A 115 -38.85 17.28 -0.59
N VAL A 116 -39.67 16.68 -1.43
CA VAL A 116 -40.66 17.38 -2.26
C VAL A 116 -42.04 16.82 -1.95
N ILE A 117 -42.95 17.69 -1.52
CA ILE A 117 -44.37 17.37 -1.35
C ILE A 117 -45.16 18.21 -2.36
N SER A 118 -46.06 17.57 -3.10
CA SER A 118 -46.93 18.26 -4.04
C SER A 118 -48.24 17.49 -4.27
N THR A 119 -49.22 18.15 -4.85
CA THR A 119 -50.46 17.53 -5.34
C THR A 119 -50.77 18.01 -6.76
N THR A 120 -51.64 17.30 -7.49
CA THR A 120 -52.24 17.84 -8.71
C THR A 120 -53.31 18.88 -8.38
N ALA A 121 -53.69 19.75 -9.33
CA ALA A 121 -54.71 20.79 -9.11
C ALA A 121 -56.10 20.23 -8.77
N GLY A 122 -56.41 19.00 -9.19
CA GLY A 122 -57.61 18.26 -8.78
C GLY A 122 -57.56 17.72 -7.34
N GLY A 123 -56.37 17.70 -6.71
CA GLY A 123 -56.15 17.28 -5.32
C GLY A 123 -56.21 15.77 -5.07
N GLU A 124 -56.59 14.96 -6.06
CA GLU A 124 -56.71 13.50 -5.94
C GLU A 124 -55.35 12.80 -5.85
N HIS A 125 -54.33 13.37 -6.50
CA HIS A 125 -53.02 12.75 -6.66
C HIS A 125 -51.96 13.50 -5.86
N ARG A 126 -51.14 12.76 -5.10
CA ARG A 126 -50.15 13.31 -4.16
C ARG A 126 -48.77 12.70 -4.37
N LEU A 127 -47.76 13.53 -4.19
CA LEU A 127 -46.35 13.16 -4.17
C LEU A 127 -45.74 13.57 -2.83
N ASP A 128 -44.95 12.66 -2.24
CA ASP A 128 -44.06 12.91 -1.12
C ASP A 128 -42.81 12.06 -1.34
N GLU A 129 -41.81 12.65 -1.98
CA GLU A 129 -40.55 11.97 -2.30
C GLU A 129 -39.38 12.66 -1.59
N THR A 130 -38.42 11.86 -1.14
CA THR A 130 -37.14 12.35 -0.60
C THR A 130 -36.01 11.65 -1.33
N TYR A 131 -35.02 12.42 -1.75
CA TYR A 131 -33.77 11.89 -2.30
C TYR A 131 -32.57 12.60 -1.66
N THR A 132 -31.40 11.97 -1.77
CA THR A 132 -30.15 12.48 -1.19
C THR A 132 -29.04 12.48 -2.22
N PHE A 133 -28.04 13.34 -2.04
CA PHE A 133 -26.78 13.37 -2.78
C PHE A 133 -25.64 13.76 -1.83
N THR A 134 -24.39 13.53 -2.22
CA THR A 134 -23.22 13.90 -1.42
C THR A 134 -22.40 15.01 -2.10
N VAL A 135 -22.02 15.99 -1.31
CA VAL A 135 -21.26 17.16 -1.75
C VAL A 135 -19.77 16.81 -1.80
N GLU A 136 -19.05 17.40 -2.76
CA GLU A 136 -17.60 17.25 -2.94
C GLU A 136 -16.82 17.51 -1.64
N ASP A 137 -15.69 16.84 -1.55
CA ASP A 137 -14.74 17.02 -0.46
C ASP A 137 -13.76 18.16 -0.74
N ARG A 138 -13.81 19.17 0.12
CA ARG A 138 -12.92 20.33 0.15
C ARG A 138 -12.26 20.47 1.53
N THR A 139 -12.40 19.47 2.39
CA THR A 139 -11.81 19.50 3.72
C THR A 139 -10.32 19.21 3.59
N ALA A 140 -9.49 20.14 4.08
CA ALA A 140 -8.05 19.95 4.05
C ALA A 140 -7.61 19.02 5.20
N PRO A 141 -6.67 18.08 4.93
CA PRO A 141 -6.09 17.22 5.95
C PRO A 141 -5.31 18.04 6.98
N ARG A 142 -5.33 17.60 8.24
CA ARG A 142 -4.70 18.27 9.38
C ARG A 142 -3.57 17.42 9.94
N LEU A 143 -2.40 18.04 10.10
CA LEU A 143 -1.30 17.42 10.83
C LEU A 143 -1.62 17.41 12.33
N VAL A 144 -1.87 16.22 12.87
CA VAL A 144 -2.24 16.01 14.28
C VAL A 144 -0.99 15.96 15.17
N GLY A 145 0.12 15.43 14.65
CA GLY A 145 1.35 15.33 15.43
C GLY A 145 2.54 14.79 14.64
N ALA A 146 3.69 14.80 15.30
CA ALA A 146 4.94 14.28 14.76
C ALA A 146 5.74 13.58 15.87
N GLN A 147 6.48 12.55 15.50
CA GLN A 147 7.31 11.78 16.42
C GLN A 147 8.58 11.32 15.73
N ALA A 148 9.74 11.52 16.38
CA ALA A 148 10.96 10.86 15.96
C ALA A 148 10.92 9.38 16.39
N VAL A 149 10.99 8.46 15.42
CA VAL A 149 10.99 7.00 15.65
C VAL A 149 12.39 6.41 15.57
N GLY A 150 13.36 7.18 15.09
CA GLY A 150 14.78 6.85 15.08
C GLY A 150 15.63 8.10 14.82
N PRO A 151 16.96 7.98 14.80
CA PRO A 151 17.87 9.12 14.64
C PRO A 151 17.61 9.91 13.35
N LYS A 152 17.33 9.23 12.23
CA LYS A 152 17.02 9.84 10.93
C LYS A 152 15.59 9.59 10.45
N SER A 153 14.69 9.19 11.34
CA SER A 153 13.35 8.73 10.97
C SER A 153 12.28 9.45 11.76
N VAL A 154 11.39 10.14 11.05
CA VAL A 154 10.27 10.87 11.64
C VAL A 154 8.97 10.32 11.08
N ARG A 155 7.99 10.16 11.94
CA ARG A 155 6.62 9.81 11.56
C ARG A 155 5.70 10.99 11.85
N LEU A 156 4.97 11.42 10.83
CA LEU A 156 3.92 12.41 10.91
C LEU A 156 2.57 11.70 10.92
N ALA A 157 1.60 12.24 11.67
CA ALA A 157 0.25 11.71 11.74
C ALA A 157 -0.77 12.77 11.33
N PHE A 158 -1.64 12.40 10.40
CA PHE A 158 -2.77 13.19 9.91
C PHE A 158 -4.09 12.65 10.46
N ASP A 159 -5.14 13.47 10.43
CA ASP A 159 -6.49 13.07 10.84
C ASP A 159 -7.22 12.23 9.78
N GLU A 160 -6.69 12.18 8.56
CA GLU A 160 -7.20 11.38 7.45
C GLU A 160 -6.06 10.84 6.57
N ALA A 161 -6.41 9.99 5.59
CA ALA A 161 -5.43 9.41 4.69
C ALA A 161 -4.88 10.44 3.70
N VAL A 162 -3.56 10.48 3.54
CA VAL A 162 -2.86 11.48 2.73
C VAL A 162 -2.02 10.88 1.61
N ARG A 163 -1.68 11.71 0.64
CA ARG A 163 -0.74 11.45 -0.45
C ARG A 163 0.39 12.46 -0.37
N VAL A 164 1.60 12.00 -0.63
CA VAL A 164 2.81 12.83 -0.68
C VAL A 164 3.23 12.97 -2.15
N PRO A 165 2.81 14.03 -2.86
CA PRO A 165 3.27 14.28 -4.22
C PRO A 165 4.74 14.71 -4.23
N PRO A 166 5.44 14.62 -5.38
CA PRO A 166 6.85 15.05 -5.50
C PRO A 166 7.10 16.53 -5.20
N SER A 167 6.06 17.36 -5.24
CA SER A 167 6.11 18.78 -4.88
C SER A 167 6.02 19.05 -3.38
N ALA A 168 5.71 18.03 -2.57
CA ALA A 168 5.59 18.18 -1.12
C ALA A 168 6.93 18.56 -0.50
N ARG A 169 6.89 19.43 0.52
CA ARG A 169 8.07 19.89 1.25
C ARG A 169 7.88 19.73 2.74
N PHE A 170 8.93 19.27 3.40
CA PHE A 170 9.01 19.13 4.85
C PHE A 170 10.19 19.97 5.33
N THR A 171 9.91 21.03 6.09
CA THR A 171 10.94 21.92 6.62
C THR A 171 11.00 21.76 8.14
N PHE A 172 12.20 21.49 8.65
CA PHE A 172 12.45 21.36 10.08
C PHE A 172 13.14 22.63 10.59
N THR A 173 12.63 23.18 11.69
CA THR A 173 13.25 24.33 12.37
C THR A 173 13.50 23.96 13.83
N PRO A 174 14.77 23.92 14.29
CA PRO A 174 15.06 23.67 15.69
C PRO A 174 14.55 24.83 16.56
N ARG A 175 13.96 24.48 17.70
CA ARG A 175 13.48 25.42 18.74
C ARG A 175 14.42 25.47 19.95
N GLY A 176 15.47 24.66 19.97
CA GLY A 176 16.52 24.63 20.99
C GLY A 176 17.91 24.67 20.36
N ALA A 177 18.93 24.80 21.21
CA ALA A 177 20.34 24.76 20.82
C ALA A 177 21.15 24.00 21.90
N PRO A 178 22.26 23.33 21.53
CA PRO A 178 22.77 23.13 20.17
C PRO A 178 21.84 22.22 19.35
N ALA A 179 21.81 22.41 18.03
CA ALA A 179 20.95 21.63 17.14
C ALA A 179 21.54 21.58 15.73
N VAL A 180 21.44 20.43 15.07
CA VAL A 180 21.79 20.31 13.66
C VAL A 180 20.60 20.66 12.76
N SER A 181 20.91 21.26 11.60
CA SER A 181 19.94 21.46 10.52
C SER A 181 19.68 20.12 9.83
N VAL A 182 18.42 19.81 9.60
CA VAL A 182 18.00 18.55 8.95
C VAL A 182 17.09 18.84 7.76
N ALA A 183 17.20 18.00 6.74
CA ALA A 183 16.34 18.00 5.56
C ALA A 183 15.71 16.62 5.36
N SER A 184 14.48 16.58 4.84
CA SER A 184 13.85 15.33 4.41
C SER A 184 14.45 14.88 3.07
N LEU A 185 14.96 13.65 3.02
CA LEU A 185 15.40 12.98 1.79
C LEU A 185 14.25 12.24 1.11
N GLU A 186 13.50 11.48 1.90
CA GLU A 186 12.41 10.65 1.40
C GLU A 186 11.18 10.84 2.27
N ALA A 187 10.02 10.70 1.64
CA ALA A 187 8.72 10.80 2.28
C ALA A 187 7.76 9.80 1.65
N ALA A 188 7.18 8.93 2.46
CA ALA A 188 6.24 7.91 2.03
C ALA A 188 4.97 7.98 2.89
N ALA A 189 3.80 8.00 2.24
CA ALA A 189 2.51 7.91 2.92
C ALA A 189 2.11 6.44 3.14
N ASP A 190 1.57 6.16 4.31
CA ASP A 190 0.91 4.91 4.69
C ASP A 190 -0.42 5.26 5.38
N GLY A 191 -1.48 5.39 4.58
CA GLY A 191 -2.77 5.88 5.04
C GLY A 191 -2.66 7.28 5.68
N PRO A 192 -3.01 7.46 6.97
CA PRO A 192 -2.91 8.74 7.67
C PRO A 192 -1.51 9.04 8.19
N LEU A 193 -0.54 8.14 8.01
CA LEU A 193 0.82 8.32 8.48
C LEU A 193 1.75 8.71 7.32
N VAL A 194 2.70 9.59 7.58
CA VAL A 194 3.80 9.88 6.64
C VAL A 194 5.12 9.58 7.32
N HIS A 195 5.89 8.69 6.71
CA HIS A 195 7.23 8.31 7.15
C HIS A 195 8.27 9.13 6.38
N LEU A 196 9.12 9.83 7.12
CA LEU A 196 10.20 10.65 6.59
C LEU A 196 11.55 10.03 6.91
N VAL A 197 12.44 10.02 5.93
CA VAL A 197 13.87 9.75 6.11
C VAL A 197 14.62 11.06 6.00
N LEU A 198 15.48 11.35 6.97
CA LEU A 198 16.27 12.57 7.06
C LEU A 198 17.70 12.35 6.54
N ASP A 199 18.34 13.44 6.10
CA ASP A 199 19.75 13.43 5.67
C ASP A 199 20.72 13.25 6.85
N THR A 200 20.41 13.92 7.96
CA THR A 200 21.22 14.01 9.17
C THR A 200 20.41 13.53 10.37
N GLU A 201 21.10 13.03 11.38
CA GLU A 201 20.48 12.60 12.64
C GLU A 201 19.89 13.82 13.38
N LEU A 202 18.73 13.64 14.00
CA LEU A 202 18.15 14.66 14.87
C LEU A 202 19.00 14.80 16.13
N THR A 203 19.27 16.03 16.54
CA THR A 203 19.90 16.26 17.84
C THR A 203 18.97 15.77 18.95
N PRO A 204 19.40 14.83 19.82
CA PRO A 204 18.57 14.28 20.87
C PRO A 204 17.95 15.36 21.76
N ASP A 205 16.66 15.20 22.09
CA ASP A 205 15.87 16.05 23.00
C ASP A 205 15.67 17.51 22.58
N VAL A 206 16.30 17.95 21.50
CA VAL A 206 16.00 19.25 20.90
C VAL A 206 14.61 19.16 20.27
N VAL A 207 13.76 20.12 20.60
CA VAL A 207 12.45 20.23 19.95
C VAL A 207 12.62 20.83 18.56
N TYR A 208 12.12 20.13 17.55
CA TYR A 208 12.00 20.60 16.18
C TYR A 208 10.54 20.93 15.88
N GLU A 209 10.31 22.03 15.18
CA GLU A 209 9.04 22.28 14.50
C GLU A 209 9.16 21.78 13.06
N VAL A 210 8.24 20.90 12.66
CA VAL A 210 8.09 20.49 11.27
C VAL A 210 6.95 21.28 10.64
N ARG A 211 7.22 21.85 9.46
CA ARG A 211 6.24 22.49 8.58
C ARG A 211 6.06 21.62 7.33
N VAL A 212 4.81 21.28 7.05
CA VAL A 212 4.41 20.47 5.90
C VAL A 212 3.77 21.36 4.84
N GLU A 213 4.15 21.18 3.58
CA GLU A 213 3.55 21.87 2.44
C GLU A 213 3.34 20.88 1.30
N GLY A 214 2.24 21.04 0.55
CA GLY A 214 1.98 20.26 -0.67
C GLY A 214 1.52 18.81 -0.47
N VAL A 215 1.45 18.30 0.77
CA VAL A 215 0.75 17.04 1.09
C VAL A 215 -0.75 17.23 0.86
N THR A 216 -1.41 16.26 0.23
CA THR A 216 -2.85 16.32 -0.07
C THR A 216 -3.59 15.12 0.49
N ASP A 217 -4.90 15.20 0.61
CA ASP A 217 -5.77 14.04 0.87
C ASP A 217 -5.95 13.17 -0.41
N ALA A 218 -6.92 12.24 -0.37
CA ALA A 218 -7.30 11.42 -1.50
C ALA A 218 -8.02 12.21 -2.64
N ARG A 219 -8.60 13.37 -2.32
CA ARG A 219 -9.40 14.22 -3.20
C ARG A 219 -8.64 15.43 -3.76
N GLY A 220 -7.37 15.59 -3.36
CA GLY A 220 -6.47 16.63 -3.85
C GLY A 220 -6.45 17.89 -2.99
N ASN A 221 -7.12 17.91 -1.83
CA ASN A 221 -7.10 19.06 -0.93
C ASN A 221 -5.75 19.12 -0.21
N PRO A 222 -4.99 20.23 -0.34
CA PRO A 222 -3.69 20.35 0.32
C PRO A 222 -3.84 20.61 1.82
N VAL A 223 -2.85 20.19 2.61
CA VAL A 223 -2.72 20.59 4.02
C VAL A 223 -2.58 22.12 4.09
N LEU A 224 -3.38 22.76 4.95
CA LEU A 224 -3.43 24.22 5.08
C LEU A 224 -3.09 24.73 6.48
N ALA A 225 -2.79 26.03 6.57
CA ALA A 225 -2.65 26.71 7.84
C ALA A 225 -3.97 26.78 8.62
N PRO A 226 -3.94 26.68 9.97
CA PRO A 226 -2.76 26.54 10.84
C PRO A 226 -2.27 25.08 11.04
N TYR A 227 -3.00 24.09 10.54
CA TYR A 227 -2.79 22.65 10.80
C TYR A 227 -1.67 22.00 9.97
N HIS A 228 -0.72 22.79 9.48
CA HIS A 228 0.41 22.36 8.66
C HIS A 228 1.72 22.25 9.47
N ARG A 229 1.62 22.31 10.81
CA ARG A 229 2.76 22.36 11.72
C ARG A 229 2.58 21.42 12.90
N ALA A 230 3.67 20.78 13.29
CA ALA A 230 3.75 19.99 14.51
C ALA A 230 5.13 20.16 15.14
N THR A 231 5.25 19.81 16.42
CA THR A 231 6.53 19.77 17.13
C THR A 231 6.86 18.34 17.52
N LEU A 232 8.15 18.01 17.50
CA LEU A 232 8.67 16.73 17.97
C LEU A 232 9.99 16.95 18.71
N PRO A 233 10.27 16.24 19.81
CA PRO A 233 11.63 16.13 20.31
C PRO A 233 12.46 15.25 19.37
N GLY A 234 13.74 15.58 19.22
CA GLY A 234 14.72 14.73 18.56
C GLY A 234 14.82 13.37 19.26
N PHE A 235 15.10 12.33 18.48
CA PHE A 235 15.15 10.96 19.00
C PHE A 235 16.27 10.81 20.04
N ARG A 236 15.91 10.34 21.24
CA ARG A 236 16.87 9.93 22.25
C ARG A 236 16.90 8.39 22.31
N PRO A 237 18.04 7.76 21.98
CA PRO A 237 18.21 6.32 22.16
C PRO A 237 17.99 5.89 23.63
N ALA A 238 17.57 4.65 23.82
CA ALA A 238 17.46 4.08 25.16
C ALA A 238 18.84 4.05 25.82
N ARG A 239 18.92 4.55 27.06
CA ARG A 239 20.16 4.53 27.85
C ARG A 239 19.94 3.78 29.16
N PRO A 240 20.94 3.05 29.68
CA PRO A 240 20.86 2.44 30.99
C PRO A 240 20.52 3.48 32.06
N PRO A 241 19.55 3.21 32.97
CA PRO A 241 19.11 4.19 33.96
C PRO A 241 20.22 4.60 34.95
N SER A 242 21.22 3.74 35.14
CA SER A 242 22.39 4.01 35.98
C SER A 242 23.48 4.84 35.31
N ARG A 243 23.39 5.14 33.99
CA ARG A 243 24.43 5.89 33.29
C ARG A 243 24.39 7.36 33.70
N HIS A 244 25.48 7.80 34.32
CA HIS A 244 25.77 9.21 34.57
C HIS A 244 27.10 9.58 33.90
N PHE A 245 27.01 9.98 32.63
CA PHE A 245 28.16 10.42 31.83
C PHE A 245 27.86 11.84 31.30
N GLN A 246 28.01 12.84 32.17
CA GLN A 246 27.77 14.25 31.84
C GLN A 246 29.11 14.99 31.83
N LEU A 247 29.58 15.38 30.64
CA LEU A 247 30.84 16.08 30.45
C LEU A 247 30.92 17.38 31.24
N TRP A 248 29.78 18.08 31.38
CA TRP A 248 29.69 19.28 32.20
C TRP A 248 30.09 19.02 33.66
N ASP A 249 29.65 17.89 34.22
CA ASP A 249 29.95 17.54 35.61
C ASP A 249 31.40 17.11 35.83
N MET A 250 32.04 16.63 34.76
CA MET A 250 33.46 16.28 34.74
C MET A 250 34.37 17.51 34.71
N LEU A 251 33.85 18.69 34.37
CA LEU A 251 34.64 19.93 34.41
C LEU A 251 34.93 20.40 35.84
N PRO A 252 36.14 20.96 36.09
CA PRO A 252 36.45 21.63 37.34
C PRO A 252 35.40 22.68 37.71
N ARG A 253 35.05 22.75 39.00
CA ARG A 253 33.98 23.65 39.48
C ARG A 253 34.23 25.13 39.18
N HIS A 254 35.50 25.58 39.13
CA HIS A 254 35.82 26.98 38.82
C HIS A 254 35.42 27.34 37.39
N ASN A 255 35.73 26.51 36.39
CA ASN A 255 35.32 26.71 35.00
C ASN A 255 33.79 26.81 34.85
N ARG A 256 33.04 25.99 35.58
CA ARG A 256 31.57 26.04 35.56
C ARG A 256 31.00 27.29 36.20
N ARG A 257 31.62 27.78 37.28
CA ARG A 257 31.18 28.98 38.00
C ARG A 257 31.49 30.25 37.22
N ASP A 258 32.63 30.26 36.54
CA ASP A 258 33.13 31.42 35.82
C ASP A 258 32.48 31.56 34.42
N ASP A 259 31.70 30.57 33.97
CA ASP A 259 30.87 30.62 32.75
C ASP A 259 29.59 31.44 32.95
N VAL A 260 29.76 32.76 33.05
CA VAL A 260 28.64 33.71 33.21
C VAL A 260 27.85 33.87 31.91
N THR A 261 28.50 33.73 30.75
CA THR A 261 27.87 33.91 29.43
C THR A 261 27.13 32.65 28.95
N GLY A 262 27.46 31.47 29.49
CA GLY A 262 26.89 30.18 29.10
C GLY A 262 27.53 29.59 27.84
N ASP A 263 28.58 30.22 27.31
CA ASP A 263 29.22 29.78 26.06
C ASP A 263 30.03 28.50 26.27
N LEU A 264 30.68 28.34 27.44
CA LEU A 264 31.36 27.11 27.78
C LEU A 264 30.34 25.97 27.93
N HIS A 265 29.22 26.21 28.59
CA HIS A 265 28.15 25.23 28.71
C HIS A 265 27.63 24.78 27.35
N ARG A 266 27.31 25.74 26.45
CA ARG A 266 26.87 25.41 25.09
C ARG A 266 27.89 24.60 24.31
N PHE A 267 29.17 24.98 24.38
CA PHE A 267 30.25 24.25 23.72
C PHE A 267 30.36 22.80 24.23
N ILE A 268 30.30 22.61 25.55
CA ILE A 268 30.34 21.28 26.16
C ILE A 268 29.11 20.46 25.81
N SER A 269 27.93 21.08 25.70
CA SER A 269 26.71 20.41 25.25
C SER A 269 26.82 19.88 23.81
N CYS A 270 27.52 20.59 22.92
CA CYS A 270 27.82 20.06 21.57
C CYS A 270 28.69 18.79 21.63
N LEU A 271 29.67 18.75 22.54
CA LEU A 271 30.51 17.55 22.72
C LEU A 271 29.75 16.42 23.42
N GLN A 272 28.83 16.77 24.32
CA GLN A 272 27.96 15.82 25.00
C GLN A 272 27.09 15.07 24.00
N GLU A 273 26.52 15.75 23.01
CA GLU A 273 25.72 15.15 21.93
C GLU A 273 26.51 14.04 21.21
N VAL A 274 27.70 14.36 20.71
CA VAL A 274 28.56 13.37 20.03
C VAL A 274 28.92 12.20 20.95
N THR A 275 29.19 12.49 22.23
CA THR A 275 29.54 11.48 23.21
C THR A 275 28.35 10.55 23.52
N ASP A 276 27.14 11.09 23.63
CA ASP A 276 25.93 10.32 23.89
C ASP A 276 25.60 9.37 22.72
N LEU A 277 25.82 9.81 21.48
CA LEU A 277 25.70 8.95 20.29
C LEU A 277 26.71 7.79 20.35
N LEU A 278 27.99 8.07 20.63
CA LEU A 278 29.01 7.02 20.78
C LEU A 278 28.69 6.05 21.93
N LEU A 279 28.17 6.56 23.04
CA LEU A 279 27.75 5.74 24.18
C LEU A 279 26.53 4.87 23.84
N SER A 280 25.64 5.34 22.97
CA SER A 280 24.53 4.55 22.42
C SER A 280 25.04 3.43 21.52
N ASP A 281 26.01 3.71 20.65
CA ASP A 281 26.62 2.69 19.78
C ASP A 281 27.35 1.62 20.60
N LEU A 282 28.04 2.02 21.67
CA LEU A 282 28.67 1.08 22.60
C LEU A 282 27.65 0.19 23.31
N ASP A 283 26.46 0.71 23.62
CA ASP A 283 25.39 -0.10 24.23
C ASP A 283 24.77 -1.09 23.26
N ALA A 284 24.72 -0.75 21.97
CA ALA A 284 24.25 -1.62 20.90
C ALA A 284 25.32 -2.64 20.47
N PHE A 285 26.54 -2.59 21.01
CA PHE A 285 27.61 -3.52 20.66
C PHE A 285 27.23 -5.00 20.82
N PRO A 286 26.51 -5.44 21.88
CA PRO A 286 26.05 -6.82 21.99
C PRO A 286 25.09 -7.23 20.87
N ASP A 287 24.30 -6.30 20.32
CA ASP A 287 23.35 -6.59 19.25
C ASP A 287 24.07 -7.00 17.95
N ILE A 288 25.34 -6.63 17.77
CA ILE A 288 26.16 -7.05 16.61
C ILE A 288 26.29 -8.58 16.54
N PHE A 289 26.34 -9.27 17.68
CA PHE A 289 26.48 -10.73 17.74
C PHE A 289 25.13 -11.45 17.76
N ASP A 290 24.04 -10.73 18.03
CA ASP A 290 22.69 -11.27 17.98
C ASP A 290 22.20 -11.32 16.52
N LEU A 291 22.04 -12.52 15.97
CA LEU A 291 21.62 -12.71 14.58
C LEU A 291 20.24 -12.11 14.27
N GLU A 292 19.38 -11.87 15.25
CA GLU A 292 18.08 -11.24 15.03
C GLU A 292 18.19 -9.72 14.95
N ARG A 293 19.14 -9.12 15.68
CA ARG A 293 19.27 -7.67 15.87
C ARG A 293 20.44 -7.04 15.13
N ALA A 294 21.45 -7.82 14.76
CA ALA A 294 22.67 -7.34 14.14
C ALA A 294 22.38 -6.44 12.93
N PRO A 295 23.02 -5.28 12.80
CA PRO A 295 22.87 -4.45 11.61
C PRO A 295 23.26 -5.20 10.33
N GLU A 296 22.65 -4.85 9.20
CA GLU A 296 22.85 -5.56 7.92
C GLU A 296 24.32 -5.59 7.48
N ALA A 297 25.06 -4.51 7.74
CA ALA A 297 26.49 -4.42 7.43
C ALA A 297 27.30 -5.52 8.15
N PHE A 298 26.96 -5.85 9.39
CA PHE A 298 27.64 -6.88 10.17
C PHE A 298 27.19 -8.29 9.77
N LEU A 299 25.98 -8.47 9.25
CA LEU A 299 25.49 -9.78 8.82
C LEU A 299 26.37 -10.39 7.71
N ASN A 300 26.88 -9.56 6.80
CA ASN A 300 27.82 -10.01 5.77
C ASN A 300 29.17 -10.42 6.38
N ALA A 301 29.68 -9.65 7.35
CA ALA A 301 30.91 -9.99 8.06
C ALA A 301 30.77 -11.30 8.85
N ILE A 302 29.64 -11.51 9.52
CA ILE A 302 29.33 -12.76 10.25
C ILE A 302 29.30 -13.94 9.28
N LEU A 303 28.60 -13.81 8.15
CA LEU A 303 28.55 -14.88 7.14
C LEU A 303 29.94 -15.19 6.56
N GLN A 304 30.78 -14.17 6.37
CA GLN A 304 32.15 -14.35 5.90
C GLN A 304 33.02 -15.05 6.95
N ASP A 305 32.90 -14.68 8.23
CA ASP A 305 33.62 -15.31 9.34
C ASP A 305 33.20 -16.78 9.53
N LEU A 306 31.90 -17.08 9.38
CA LEU A 306 31.38 -18.44 9.36
C LEU A 306 31.76 -19.22 8.08
N GLY A 307 32.43 -18.58 7.12
CA GLY A 307 32.96 -19.21 5.92
C GLY A 307 31.93 -19.48 4.82
N ASN A 308 30.84 -18.71 4.74
CA ASN A 308 29.75 -18.93 3.78
C ASN A 308 30.26 -19.17 2.35
N PRO A 309 30.05 -20.38 1.79
CA PRO A 309 30.54 -20.74 0.46
C PRO A 309 29.55 -20.39 -0.66
N PHE A 310 28.35 -19.94 -0.28
CA PHE A 310 27.25 -19.72 -1.21
C PHE A 310 27.25 -18.28 -1.70
N ALA A 311 27.36 -18.11 -3.02
CA ALA A 311 27.32 -16.80 -3.69
C ALA A 311 25.89 -16.38 -4.09
N PHE A 312 24.87 -16.83 -3.36
CA PHE A 312 23.49 -16.46 -3.64
C PHE A 312 23.19 -15.06 -3.12
N GLU A 313 22.58 -14.22 -3.95
CA GLU A 313 22.00 -12.96 -3.49
C GLU A 313 20.79 -13.28 -2.62
N LEU A 314 20.88 -12.87 -1.35
CA LEU A 314 19.89 -13.16 -0.32
C LEU A 314 19.48 -11.86 0.37
N ASP A 315 18.18 -11.68 0.53
CA ASP A 315 17.64 -10.61 1.35
C ASP A 315 18.09 -10.75 2.82
N VAL A 316 17.85 -9.71 3.62
CA VAL A 316 18.31 -9.64 5.02
C VAL A 316 17.80 -10.83 5.85
N LEU A 317 16.52 -11.17 5.75
CA LEU A 317 15.92 -12.27 6.51
C LEU A 317 16.51 -13.65 6.15
N PRO A 318 16.59 -14.04 4.87
CA PRO A 318 17.31 -15.24 4.47
C PRO A 318 18.78 -15.27 4.92
N ARG A 319 19.52 -14.15 4.88
CA ARG A 319 20.90 -14.08 5.38
C ARG A 319 20.99 -14.36 6.88
N ARG A 320 20.07 -13.83 7.70
CA ARG A 320 20.01 -14.12 9.15
C ARG A 320 19.75 -15.60 9.41
N ARG A 321 18.77 -16.18 8.70
CA ARG A 321 18.48 -17.62 8.79
C ARG A 321 19.68 -18.46 8.36
N LEU A 322 20.37 -18.07 7.28
CA LEU A 322 21.57 -18.76 6.82
C LEU A 322 22.63 -18.76 7.91
N ALA A 323 22.95 -17.60 8.49
CA ALA A 323 23.92 -17.51 9.58
C ALA A 323 23.60 -18.43 10.76
N SER A 324 22.31 -18.58 11.10
CA SER A 324 21.88 -19.47 12.19
C SER A 324 22.04 -20.97 11.88
N VAL A 325 21.91 -21.37 10.62
CA VAL A 325 21.88 -22.79 10.19
C VAL A 325 23.18 -23.24 9.54
N LEU A 326 24.05 -22.31 9.12
CA LEU A 326 25.25 -22.62 8.33
C LEU A 326 26.18 -23.62 9.02
N VAL A 327 26.38 -23.49 10.34
CA VAL A 327 27.21 -24.43 11.13
C VAL A 327 26.62 -25.84 11.09
N ASP A 328 25.31 -25.98 11.24
CA ASP A 328 24.64 -27.28 11.15
C ASP A 328 24.69 -27.85 9.73
N MET A 329 24.59 -27.00 8.70
CA MET A 329 24.79 -27.43 7.30
C MET A 329 26.19 -27.98 7.08
N TYR A 330 27.22 -27.34 7.66
CA TYR A 330 28.59 -27.88 7.61
C TYR A 330 28.70 -29.24 8.28
N ARG A 331 28.06 -29.43 9.43
CA ARG A 331 28.07 -30.71 10.16
C ARG A 331 27.34 -31.82 9.41
N GLN A 332 26.28 -31.46 8.67
CA GLN A 332 25.49 -32.39 7.87
C GLN A 332 26.00 -32.55 6.44
N LYS A 333 27.08 -31.86 6.06
CA LYS A 333 27.67 -31.95 4.73
C LYS A 333 28.01 -33.40 4.40
N GLY A 334 27.67 -33.82 3.19
CA GLY A 334 27.87 -35.19 2.73
C GLY A 334 26.80 -36.20 3.16
N THR A 335 25.79 -35.77 3.93
CA THR A 335 24.66 -36.64 4.31
C THR A 335 23.43 -36.37 3.44
N ALA A 336 22.58 -37.40 3.27
CA ALA A 336 21.30 -37.25 2.58
C ALA A 336 20.42 -36.19 3.27
N LEU A 337 20.38 -36.17 4.60
CA LEU A 337 19.62 -35.20 5.39
C LEU A 337 20.10 -33.76 5.13
N GLY A 338 21.42 -33.52 5.15
CA GLY A 338 21.99 -32.21 4.87
C GLY A 338 21.67 -31.71 3.47
N LEU A 339 21.71 -32.61 2.48
CA LEU A 339 21.38 -32.30 1.10
C LEU A 339 19.90 -31.92 0.92
N ARG A 340 18.97 -32.65 1.58
CA ARG A 340 17.54 -32.29 1.61
C ARG A 340 17.32 -30.93 2.26
N ASN A 341 17.90 -30.70 3.44
CA ASN A 341 17.74 -29.45 4.18
C ASN A 341 18.26 -28.24 3.40
N ALA A 342 19.42 -28.39 2.73
CA ALA A 342 19.99 -27.32 1.92
C ALA A 342 19.16 -26.98 0.68
N ILE A 343 18.68 -28.00 -0.05
CA ILE A 343 17.79 -27.80 -1.21
C ILE A 343 16.50 -27.09 -0.78
N ARG A 344 15.91 -27.53 0.35
CA ARG A 344 14.73 -26.90 0.91
C ARG A 344 14.98 -25.45 1.32
N PHE A 345 16.12 -25.16 1.96
CA PHE A 345 16.46 -23.82 2.42
C PHE A 345 16.66 -22.83 1.27
N PHE A 346 17.45 -23.18 0.26
CA PHE A 346 17.82 -22.24 -0.82
C PHE A 346 16.82 -22.18 -1.97
N LEU A 347 16.12 -23.28 -2.26
CA LEU A 347 15.24 -23.37 -3.42
C LEU A 347 13.77 -23.56 -3.05
N GLY A 348 13.44 -23.81 -1.79
CA GLY A 348 12.07 -24.12 -1.36
C GLY A 348 11.51 -25.39 -2.00
N ILE A 349 12.40 -26.30 -2.45
CA ILE A 349 12.02 -27.56 -3.11
C ILE A 349 12.06 -28.68 -2.08
N GLU A 350 10.97 -29.46 -2.00
CA GLU A 350 10.93 -30.70 -1.23
C GLU A 350 11.54 -31.84 -2.05
N VAL A 351 12.49 -32.55 -1.42
CA VAL A 351 13.16 -33.71 -2.00
C VAL A 351 12.46 -34.96 -1.51
N ARG A 352 11.82 -35.69 -2.43
CA ARG A 352 11.09 -36.91 -2.14
C ARG A 352 12.01 -38.01 -1.63
N ALA A 353 13.10 -38.24 -2.36
CA ALA A 353 14.07 -39.27 -2.03
C ALA A 353 15.47 -38.92 -2.56
N ILE A 354 16.48 -39.50 -1.92
CA ILE A 354 17.84 -39.57 -2.44
C ILE A 354 18.11 -41.07 -2.54
N SER A 355 18.04 -41.59 -3.75
CA SER A 355 18.07 -43.02 -4.03
C SER A 355 19.45 -43.43 -4.58
N PRO A 356 19.94 -44.65 -4.27
CA PRO A 356 21.11 -45.18 -4.94
C PRO A 356 20.86 -45.23 -6.44
N PHE A 357 21.89 -44.96 -7.24
CA PHE A 357 21.79 -45.10 -8.68
C PHE A 357 21.64 -46.58 -9.03
N ALA A 358 20.44 -46.97 -9.44
CA ALA A 358 20.17 -48.26 -10.04
C ALA A 358 20.30 -48.10 -11.55
N SER A 359 21.41 -48.57 -12.13
CA SER A 359 21.44 -48.79 -13.57
C SER A 359 20.76 -50.10 -13.89
N ASP A 360 19.94 -50.10 -14.93
CA ASP A 360 19.53 -51.31 -15.64
C ASP A 360 20.77 -51.87 -16.36
N THR A 361 21.64 -52.53 -15.59
CA THR A 361 22.79 -53.25 -16.15
C THR A 361 22.30 -54.49 -16.86
N LEU A 362 22.97 -54.86 -17.95
CA LEU A 362 22.75 -56.11 -18.65
C LEU A 362 22.66 -57.31 -17.67
N VAL A 363 21.63 -58.12 -17.84
CA VAL A 363 21.54 -59.43 -17.20
C VAL A 363 21.91 -60.46 -18.25
N LEU A 364 23.02 -61.14 -18.02
CA LEU A 364 23.57 -62.09 -18.98
C LEU A 364 22.59 -63.25 -19.18
N GLY A 365 22.04 -63.38 -20.40
CA GLY A 365 21.03 -64.38 -20.74
C GLY A 365 19.60 -63.84 -20.85
N GLU A 366 19.36 -62.58 -20.47
CA GLU A 366 18.06 -61.91 -20.61
C GLU A 366 18.13 -60.70 -21.54
N SER A 367 19.22 -59.91 -21.49
CA SER A 367 19.35 -58.69 -22.30
C SER A 367 19.80 -58.98 -23.74
N GLU A 368 19.07 -58.47 -24.73
CA GLU A 368 19.38 -58.64 -26.16
C GLU A 368 20.30 -57.54 -26.71
N LEU A 369 21.35 -57.93 -27.45
CA LEU A 369 22.31 -57.01 -28.04
C LEU A 369 21.64 -56.15 -29.13
N GLY A 370 21.55 -54.83 -28.90
CA GLY A 370 20.95 -53.87 -29.84
C GLY A 370 19.47 -53.52 -29.59
N VAL A 371 18.83 -54.13 -28.59
CA VAL A 371 17.46 -53.80 -28.17
C VAL A 371 17.52 -53.17 -26.77
N ASP A 372 17.89 -53.96 -25.76
CA ASP A 372 17.95 -53.54 -24.35
C ASP A 372 19.40 -53.49 -23.84
N TRP A 373 20.35 -53.41 -24.77
CA TRP A 373 21.78 -53.46 -24.50
C TRP A 373 22.30 -52.12 -24.02
N VAL A 374 22.29 -51.92 -22.70
CA VAL A 374 22.91 -50.76 -22.05
C VAL A 374 24.22 -51.17 -21.40
N LEU A 375 25.34 -50.63 -21.89
CA LEU A 375 26.65 -50.80 -21.27
C LEU A 375 26.67 -49.99 -19.95
N GLY A 376 26.29 -50.65 -18.86
CA GLY A 376 26.20 -50.04 -17.55
C GLY A 376 27.57 -49.61 -16.99
N PRO A 377 27.60 -48.65 -16.05
CA PRO A 377 28.82 -48.27 -15.37
C PRO A 377 29.34 -49.43 -14.50
N SER A 378 30.63 -49.40 -14.15
CA SER A 378 31.19 -50.44 -13.27
C SER A 378 30.43 -50.55 -11.94
N GLU A 379 30.32 -51.75 -11.36
CA GLU A 379 29.65 -51.96 -10.06
C GLU A 379 30.18 -51.01 -8.97
N ARG A 380 31.47 -50.65 -9.03
CA ARG A 380 32.08 -49.69 -8.09
C ARG A 380 31.50 -48.29 -8.25
N PHE A 381 31.23 -47.84 -9.47
CA PHE A 381 30.63 -46.53 -9.72
C PHE A 381 29.19 -46.49 -9.20
N ALA A 382 28.38 -47.52 -9.51
CA ALA A 382 26.98 -47.59 -9.07
C ALA A 382 26.84 -47.53 -7.54
N ARG A 383 27.78 -48.13 -6.78
CA ARG A 383 27.80 -48.06 -5.31
C ARG A 383 28.02 -46.66 -4.73
N TYR A 384 28.66 -45.76 -5.50
CA TYR A 384 28.94 -44.39 -5.07
C TYR A 384 28.11 -43.36 -5.83
N ALA A 385 27.15 -43.79 -6.64
CA ALA A 385 26.28 -42.94 -7.43
C ALA A 385 24.89 -42.84 -6.80
N PHE A 386 24.26 -41.67 -6.89
CA PHE A 386 22.92 -41.43 -6.36
C PHE A 386 22.12 -40.48 -7.25
N ASN A 387 20.79 -40.59 -7.13
CA ASN A 387 19.81 -39.72 -7.78
C ASN A 387 19.11 -38.85 -6.73
N VAL A 388 18.64 -37.69 -7.18
CA VAL A 388 17.82 -36.78 -6.35
C VAL A 388 16.43 -36.71 -6.98
N GLU A 389 15.42 -37.11 -6.22
CA GLU A 389 14.02 -37.13 -6.68
C GLU A 389 13.26 -35.93 -6.08
N VAL A 390 12.61 -35.15 -6.93
CA VAL A 390 11.81 -33.97 -6.53
C VAL A 390 10.33 -34.20 -6.81
N GLU A 391 9.44 -33.49 -6.11
CA GLU A 391 7.98 -33.69 -6.22
C GLU A 391 7.31 -32.87 -7.33
N ARG A 392 8.02 -31.90 -7.93
CA ARG A 392 7.50 -31.02 -8.98
C ARG A 392 8.49 -30.83 -10.11
N LEU A 393 7.99 -30.45 -11.27
CA LEU A 393 8.82 -29.99 -12.38
C LEU A 393 9.54 -28.69 -11.99
N LEU A 394 10.83 -28.62 -12.29
CA LEU A 394 11.66 -27.46 -11.99
C LEU A 394 11.87 -26.62 -13.25
N SER A 395 12.04 -25.31 -13.07
CA SER A 395 12.51 -24.43 -14.14
C SER A 395 13.99 -24.72 -14.48
N PRO A 396 14.48 -24.37 -15.69
CA PRO A 396 15.89 -24.54 -16.05
C PRO A 396 16.88 -23.89 -15.06
N ALA A 397 16.51 -22.73 -14.50
CA ALA A 397 17.31 -22.04 -13.51
C ALA A 397 17.36 -22.79 -12.17
N GLU A 398 16.22 -23.32 -11.71
CA GLU A 398 16.14 -24.15 -10.49
C GLU A 398 16.96 -25.44 -10.64
N ARG A 399 16.89 -26.09 -11.81
CA ARG A 399 17.71 -27.27 -12.11
C ARG A 399 19.19 -26.96 -11.97
N GLN A 400 19.67 -25.90 -12.62
CA GLN A 400 21.08 -25.52 -12.58
C GLN A 400 21.55 -25.24 -11.15
N ARG A 401 20.76 -24.48 -10.37
CA ARG A 401 21.08 -24.15 -8.98
C ARG A 401 21.10 -25.39 -8.09
N LEU A 402 20.13 -26.30 -8.25
CA LEU A 402 20.09 -27.57 -7.54
C LEU A 402 21.34 -28.39 -7.82
N ARG A 403 21.73 -28.53 -9.10
CA ARG A 403 22.95 -29.28 -9.47
C ARG A 403 24.20 -28.68 -8.81
N THR A 404 24.37 -27.36 -8.85
CA THR A 404 25.52 -26.69 -8.21
C THR A 404 25.56 -26.93 -6.69
N LEU A 405 24.40 -26.88 -6.03
CA LEU A 405 24.29 -27.10 -4.59
C LEU A 405 24.59 -28.56 -4.20
N VAL A 406 24.07 -29.51 -4.97
CA VAL A 406 24.32 -30.95 -4.78
C VAL A 406 25.79 -31.27 -4.97
N GLU A 407 26.41 -30.75 -6.03
CA GLU A 407 27.84 -30.93 -6.30
C GLU A 407 28.73 -30.36 -5.19
N TYR A 408 28.33 -29.25 -4.58
CA TYR A 408 29.07 -28.66 -3.46
C TYR A 408 28.94 -29.47 -2.16
N LEU A 409 27.75 -30.00 -1.87
CA LEU A 409 27.44 -30.67 -0.61
C LEU A 409 27.73 -32.17 -0.60
N LYS A 410 27.78 -32.82 -1.76
CA LYS A 410 28.04 -34.27 -1.83
C LYS A 410 29.44 -34.61 -1.31
N PRO A 411 29.66 -35.82 -0.77
CA PRO A 411 31.00 -36.31 -0.50
C PRO A 411 31.83 -36.38 -1.79
N ALA A 412 33.12 -36.06 -1.71
CA ALA A 412 34.00 -36.00 -2.89
C ALA A 412 34.07 -37.33 -3.67
N HIS A 413 33.91 -38.47 -3.00
CA HIS A 413 33.99 -39.80 -3.59
C HIS A 413 32.65 -40.28 -4.21
N THR A 414 31.58 -39.50 -4.11
CA THR A 414 30.25 -39.85 -4.65
C THR A 414 29.93 -39.09 -5.94
N HIS A 415 29.02 -39.65 -6.73
CA HIS A 415 28.59 -39.11 -8.02
C HIS A 415 27.09 -38.83 -8.01
N PHE A 416 26.72 -37.59 -8.32
CA PHE A 416 25.32 -37.25 -8.58
C PHE A 416 25.04 -37.49 -10.07
N VAL A 417 24.10 -38.38 -10.37
CA VAL A 417 23.80 -38.80 -11.74
C VAL A 417 22.57 -38.07 -12.24
N ASP A 418 21.39 -38.44 -11.73
CA ASP A 418 20.12 -37.94 -12.25
C ASP A 418 19.34 -37.11 -11.25
N LEU A 419 18.74 -36.03 -11.78
CA LEU A 419 17.65 -35.30 -11.15
C LEU A 419 16.36 -35.86 -11.71
N VAL A 420 15.61 -36.60 -10.89
CA VAL A 420 14.36 -37.24 -11.29
C VAL A 420 13.21 -36.32 -10.93
N GLU A 421 12.54 -35.80 -11.95
CA GLU A 421 11.35 -34.98 -11.84
C GLU A 421 10.10 -35.83 -12.09
N PRO A 422 8.93 -35.48 -11.51
CA PRO A 422 7.70 -36.18 -11.84
C PRO A 422 7.40 -35.99 -13.32
N LEU A 423 6.82 -37.02 -13.94
CA LEU A 423 6.31 -36.89 -15.29
C LEU A 423 5.33 -35.72 -15.34
N PRO A 424 5.36 -34.88 -16.39
CA PRO A 424 4.35 -33.86 -16.56
C PRO A 424 2.97 -34.53 -16.52
N PRO A 425 1.96 -33.89 -15.90
CA PRO A 425 0.60 -34.40 -16.01
C PRO A 425 0.30 -34.57 -17.49
N ILE A 426 -0.16 -35.76 -17.87
CA ILE A 426 -0.67 -36.02 -19.22
C ILE A 426 -1.89 -35.11 -19.36
N LEU A 427 -1.69 -33.93 -19.91
CA LEU A 427 -2.78 -33.11 -20.39
C LEU A 427 -3.32 -33.87 -21.61
N PRO A 428 -4.58 -34.34 -21.60
CA PRO A 428 -5.17 -34.81 -22.84
C PRO A 428 -5.05 -33.67 -23.86
N GLU A 429 -4.42 -33.95 -25.00
CA GLU A 429 -4.43 -33.05 -26.15
C GLU A 429 -5.90 -32.75 -26.45
N HIS A 430 -6.34 -31.55 -26.10
CA HIS A 430 -7.69 -31.11 -26.39
C HIS A 430 -7.72 -30.81 -27.87
N TRP A 431 -8.61 -31.49 -28.57
CA TRP A 431 -8.83 -31.34 -30.00
C TRP A 431 -9.05 -29.86 -30.35
N GLU A 432 -8.09 -29.28 -31.08
CA GLU A 432 -8.23 -27.92 -31.61
C GLU A 432 -8.84 -28.00 -33.02
N LEU A 433 -10.08 -27.50 -33.12
CA LEU A 433 -10.84 -27.46 -34.36
C LEU A 433 -10.10 -26.62 -35.41
N GLY A 434 -9.56 -27.30 -36.42
CA GLY A 434 -8.86 -26.69 -37.56
C GLY A 434 -7.34 -26.89 -37.60
N LEU A 435 -6.74 -27.49 -36.56
CA LEU A 435 -5.28 -27.75 -36.51
C LEU A 435 -4.94 -29.24 -36.33
N SER A 436 -5.79 -30.02 -35.65
CA SER A 436 -5.52 -31.44 -35.38
C SER A 436 -6.10 -32.35 -36.48
N GLU A 437 -5.28 -33.26 -37.02
CA GLU A 437 -5.68 -34.27 -38.02
C GLU A 437 -5.81 -35.67 -37.40
N LEU A 438 -6.91 -36.36 -37.74
CA LEU A 438 -7.28 -37.65 -37.16
C LEU A 438 -6.41 -38.77 -37.75
N GLY A 439 -5.57 -39.38 -36.91
CA GLY A 439 -4.65 -40.48 -37.29
C GLY A 439 -3.19 -40.07 -37.52
N GLU A 440 -2.86 -38.77 -37.59
CA GLU A 440 -1.47 -38.29 -37.69
C GLU A 440 -0.97 -37.63 -36.40
N THR A 441 -1.83 -36.87 -35.71
CA THR A 441 -1.50 -36.16 -34.45
C THR A 441 -2.31 -36.69 -33.26
N THR A 442 -2.85 -37.90 -33.36
CA THR A 442 -3.77 -38.44 -32.36
C THR A 442 -3.37 -39.84 -31.89
N THR A 443 -3.36 -40.04 -30.57
CA THR A 443 -3.48 -41.37 -29.96
C THR A 443 -4.85 -41.50 -29.30
N LEU A 444 -5.61 -42.51 -29.71
CA LEU A 444 -6.93 -42.81 -29.17
C LEU A 444 -6.72 -43.68 -27.92
N HIS A 445 -7.16 -43.19 -26.76
CA HIS A 445 -7.17 -43.98 -25.52
C HIS A 445 -8.30 -44.98 -25.50
#